data_AF-A0A8B6F6J1-F1
#
_entry.id   AF-A0A8B6F6J1-F1
#
_cell.length_a   1.000
_cell.length_b   1.000
_cell.length_c   1.000
_cell.angle_alpha   90.00
_cell.angle_beta   90.00
_cell.angle_gamma   90.00
#
_symmetry.space_group_name_H-M   'P 1'
#
loop_
_entity.id
_entity.type
_entity.pdbx_description
1 polymer ?
#
loop_
_entity_poly.entity_id
_entity_poly.type
_entity_poly.pdbx_seq_one_letter_code
_entity_poly.pdbx_strand_id
1 'polypeptide(L)'
;MEKCIVCLKDDHPTTLIKLRQKGCLGIIKASQERGDCLSALEDAKPENKRGRPALQEDGFYKIVDFLKHHDDEQISISDLVEKMDEMCDWNAYSQMYLKKRLKQHFGDEIIITDIPGRKSVVTLRETVTCILQDYYQRPSNLNPDDEKRALIRAAAKLIKSDIRSVDTTKSIYPTPANIASVDNNLSYLPESLLLFLSNIFSEKDPSVKIASIGQAVMQASRPRALITPLQLGLGVQVHHNFASRFLVSTLNSLGFCSSYYEVQKFESSAAAVQGVDLPGDISNSFVQFVADNVDHNTRTIDGLNTFHGMGIIAGITPGTKRTQPIPRIAFSTDEIKALAKIEIKYYKPQSDRMAELSYAELKNLNTLDKTFRLDLLSVIIWPLKYPIPMWSGFMQMVQTGDYPGKSSVSFLPMIDLNASDMTCIYSTLNFVANQAKRYDITAILTFDQPLYWKALSIVENENPGSTLKSMVLRLGPFHTEMSFLGSIGNLMSNTGLKEMLELIYAPNAVTHILSGKAVARAFRGHMLVDTALYCLLIADIFNIDVSKLLEEPNSTLETTEMKEIDELYSQLSSGELSASEAGESDVLKNLEATVQEKNRKF
;
A
#
# COMPACT_ATOMS: atom_id res chain seq x y z
N MET A 1 -5.06 -20.98 -25.36
CA MET A 1 -5.24 -21.97 -26.46
C MET A 1 -6.51 -22.73 -26.13
N GLU A 2 -7.33 -23.16 -27.07
CA GLU A 2 -7.08 -23.36 -28.51
C GLU A 2 -7.35 -22.12 -29.39
N LYS A 3 -7.35 -22.31 -30.71
CA LYS A 3 -7.72 -21.35 -31.77
C LYS A 3 -8.76 -22.01 -32.68
N CYS A 4 -9.57 -21.23 -33.38
CA CYS A 4 -9.95 -21.59 -34.75
C CYS A 4 -10.27 -20.34 -35.59
N ILE A 5 -10.02 -20.41 -36.90
CA ILE A 5 -10.21 -19.35 -37.89
C ILE A 5 -10.77 -20.00 -39.15
N VAL A 6 -11.88 -19.48 -39.70
CA VAL A 6 -12.31 -19.73 -41.08
C VAL A 6 -12.90 -18.44 -41.64
N CYS A 7 -12.60 -18.12 -42.90
CA CYS A 7 -13.10 -16.93 -43.59
C CYS A 7 -14.54 -17.11 -44.11
N LEU A 8 -15.25 -16.00 -44.30
CA LEU A 8 -16.44 -15.93 -45.15
C LEU A 8 -16.05 -15.98 -46.63
N LYS A 9 -17.02 -16.34 -47.49
CA LYS A 9 -16.95 -16.09 -48.93
C LYS A 9 -18.32 -15.62 -49.45
N ASP A 10 -18.28 -14.45 -50.09
CA ASP A 10 -19.23 -13.81 -51.01
C ASP A 10 -20.69 -13.50 -50.59
N ASP A 11 -21.07 -12.29 -51.02
CA ASP A 11 -22.39 -11.65 -51.15
C ASP A 11 -23.29 -11.28 -49.95
N HIS A 12 -23.73 -10.00 -50.04
CA HIS A 12 -24.74 -9.26 -49.27
C HIS A 12 -24.36 -8.70 -47.87
N PRO A 13 -24.97 -7.56 -47.44
CA PRO A 13 -24.25 -6.54 -46.68
C PRO A 13 -24.20 -6.74 -45.16
N THR A 14 -23.02 -6.49 -44.59
CA THR A 14 -22.68 -6.70 -43.19
C THR A 14 -23.41 -5.77 -42.22
N THR A 15 -24.24 -6.32 -41.34
CA THR A 15 -24.73 -5.61 -40.14
C THR A 15 -23.88 -5.98 -38.92
N LEU A 16 -23.25 -4.97 -38.30
CA LEU A 16 -22.31 -5.13 -37.19
C LEU A 16 -23.04 -5.38 -35.85
N ILE A 17 -23.30 -6.64 -35.51
CA ILE A 17 -23.88 -7.03 -34.21
C ILE A 17 -22.77 -7.46 -33.23
N LYS A 18 -22.41 -6.57 -32.30
CA LYS A 18 -21.60 -6.92 -31.13
C LYS A 18 -22.43 -7.78 -30.17
N LEU A 19 -22.04 -9.05 -29.97
CA LEU A 19 -22.60 -9.91 -28.93
C LEU A 19 -22.26 -9.36 -27.54
N ARG A 20 -23.22 -8.66 -26.92
CA ARG A 20 -23.26 -8.44 -25.46
C ARG A 20 -24.21 -9.45 -24.82
N GLN A 21 -23.78 -9.99 -23.70
CA GLN A 21 -24.59 -10.90 -22.87
C GLN A 21 -25.91 -10.22 -22.45
N LYS A 22 -27.04 -10.92 -22.65
CA LYS A 22 -28.31 -10.66 -21.95
C LYS A 22 -29.01 -11.99 -21.64
N GLY A 23 -28.78 -12.54 -20.46
CA GLY A 23 -29.71 -13.48 -19.86
C GLY A 23 -31.02 -12.77 -19.44
N CYS A 24 -32.09 -13.54 -19.28
CA CYS A 24 -33.31 -13.14 -18.57
C CYS A 24 -34.05 -11.87 -19.06
N LEU A 25 -34.02 -11.57 -20.37
CA LEU A 25 -34.92 -10.58 -21.00
C LEU A 25 -35.73 -11.14 -22.18
N GLY A 26 -35.69 -12.46 -22.42
CA GLY A 26 -36.39 -13.14 -23.52
C GLY A 26 -37.73 -13.79 -23.16
N ILE A 27 -38.03 -14.01 -21.87
CA ILE A 27 -39.23 -14.75 -21.44
C ILE A 27 -40.46 -13.82 -21.27
N ILE A 28 -40.25 -12.57 -20.85
CA ILE A 28 -41.36 -11.63 -20.62
C ILE A 28 -41.98 -11.14 -21.93
N LYS A 29 -41.19 -10.93 -23.00
CA LYS A 29 -41.69 -10.42 -24.29
C LYS A 29 -42.43 -11.44 -25.15
N ALA A 30 -42.65 -12.67 -24.66
CA ALA A 30 -43.40 -13.71 -25.34
C ALA A 30 -44.87 -13.83 -24.87
N SER A 31 -45.28 -13.08 -23.83
CA SER A 31 -46.59 -13.23 -23.19
C SER A 31 -47.48 -11.97 -23.22
N GLN A 32 -47.13 -10.95 -24.02
CA GLN A 32 -47.83 -9.65 -24.04
C GLN A 32 -48.33 -9.20 -25.42
N GLU A 33 -48.17 -10.00 -26.47
CA GLU A 33 -48.60 -9.64 -27.85
C GLU A 33 -49.56 -10.68 -28.46
N ARG A 34 -50.73 -10.91 -27.81
CA ARG A 34 -51.99 -11.38 -28.43
C ARG A 34 -53.16 -11.45 -27.44
N GLY A 35 -54.30 -10.83 -27.80
CA GLY A 35 -55.61 -11.12 -27.21
C GLY A 35 -56.15 -10.03 -26.27
N ASP A 36 -56.95 -9.11 -26.81
CA ASP A 36 -57.79 -8.21 -26.02
C ASP A 36 -58.90 -8.96 -25.27
N CYS A 37 -59.25 -8.48 -24.08
CA CYS A 37 -60.65 -8.27 -23.68
C CYS A 37 -60.72 -7.36 -22.45
N LEU A 38 -61.55 -6.30 -22.51
CA LEU A 38 -62.01 -5.62 -21.30
C LEU A 38 -63.15 -6.43 -20.67
N SER A 39 -63.02 -6.75 -19.38
CA SER A 39 -64.16 -6.81 -18.46
C SER A 39 -63.69 -6.54 -17.04
N ALA A 40 -64.54 -5.90 -16.24
CA ALA A 40 -64.22 -5.53 -14.87
C ALA A 40 -64.27 -6.74 -13.92
N LEU A 41 -63.37 -6.73 -12.94
CA LEU A 41 -63.56 -7.37 -11.63
C LEU A 41 -63.12 -6.37 -10.57
N GLU A 42 -63.92 -6.26 -9.49
CA GLU A 42 -63.94 -5.09 -8.61
C GLU A 42 -62.96 -5.19 -7.42
N ASP A 43 -62.72 -4.06 -6.76
CA ASP A 43 -61.93 -3.93 -5.52
C ASP A 43 -62.52 -4.74 -4.34
N ALA A 44 -62.19 -6.03 -4.27
CA ALA A 44 -62.50 -6.88 -3.12
C ALA A 44 -61.48 -6.70 -1.98
N LYS A 45 -61.49 -5.54 -1.31
CA LYS A 45 -60.81 -5.39 0.00
C LYS A 45 -61.40 -6.41 0.99
N PRO A 46 -60.61 -7.33 1.58
CA PRO A 46 -61.14 -8.24 2.58
C PRO A 46 -61.58 -7.47 3.83
N GLU A 47 -62.82 -7.73 4.27
CA GLU A 47 -63.36 -7.11 5.48
C GLU A 47 -62.53 -7.47 6.73
N ASN A 48 -62.49 -6.53 7.69
CA ASN A 48 -61.84 -6.71 8.99
C ASN A 48 -62.59 -7.74 9.86
N LYS A 49 -62.41 -9.04 9.58
CA LYS A 49 -63.02 -10.16 10.31
C LYS A 49 -62.41 -10.30 11.70
N ARG A 50 -62.98 -9.54 12.66
CA ARG A 50 -62.69 -9.60 14.09
C ARG A 50 -62.90 -11.01 14.64
N GLY A 51 -61.81 -11.78 14.79
CA GLY A 51 -61.83 -13.04 15.54
C GLY A 51 -60.93 -14.14 14.98
N ARG A 52 -59.60 -13.97 15.02
CA ARG A 52 -58.63 -15.05 14.74
C ARG A 52 -57.22 -14.84 15.38
N PRO A 53 -57.08 -14.66 16.72
CA PRO A 53 -55.76 -14.50 17.34
C PRO A 53 -54.81 -15.68 17.06
N ALA A 54 -55.34 -16.91 17.07
CA ALA A 54 -54.57 -18.15 16.96
C ALA A 54 -53.72 -18.27 15.67
N LEU A 55 -54.18 -17.72 14.54
CA LEU A 55 -53.43 -17.77 13.27
C LEU A 55 -52.20 -16.85 13.30
N GLN A 56 -52.33 -15.66 13.90
CA GLN A 56 -51.19 -14.75 14.08
C GLN A 56 -50.23 -15.24 15.18
N GLU A 57 -50.74 -15.99 16.16
CA GLU A 57 -49.94 -16.57 17.23
C GLU A 57 -49.13 -17.79 16.75
N ASP A 58 -49.73 -18.69 15.95
CA ASP A 58 -49.03 -19.74 15.21
C ASP A 58 -47.97 -19.16 14.25
N GLY A 59 -48.32 -18.11 13.49
CA GLY A 59 -47.37 -17.33 12.70
C GLY A 59 -46.21 -16.75 13.51
N PHE A 60 -46.49 -16.23 14.70
CA PHE A 60 -45.45 -15.73 15.61
C PHE A 60 -44.53 -16.85 16.10
N TYR A 61 -45.07 -18.02 16.45
CA TYR A 61 -44.24 -19.16 16.83
C TYR A 61 -43.40 -19.71 15.67
N LYS A 62 -43.91 -19.69 14.43
CA LYS A 62 -43.13 -19.97 13.21
C LYS A 62 -42.01 -18.95 12.98
N ILE A 63 -42.24 -17.67 13.27
CA ILE A 63 -41.20 -16.62 13.23
C ILE A 63 -40.16 -16.78 14.34
N VAL A 64 -40.57 -17.19 15.56
CA VAL A 64 -39.67 -17.54 16.66
C VAL A 64 -38.79 -18.74 16.30
N ASP A 65 -39.38 -19.80 15.73
CA ASP A 65 -38.65 -21.00 15.34
C ASP A 65 -37.72 -20.75 14.14
N PHE A 66 -38.19 -19.98 13.16
CA PHE A 66 -37.36 -19.47 12.08
C PHE A 66 -36.15 -18.68 12.63
N LEU A 67 -36.36 -17.74 13.55
CA LEU A 67 -35.27 -16.96 14.16
C LEU A 67 -34.27 -17.84 14.93
N LYS A 68 -34.73 -18.87 15.65
CA LYS A 68 -33.86 -19.84 16.34
C LYS A 68 -33.01 -20.68 15.39
N HIS A 69 -33.50 -20.93 14.18
CA HIS A 69 -32.80 -21.71 13.15
C HIS A 69 -32.18 -20.84 12.03
N HIS A 70 -32.26 -19.51 12.10
CA HIS A 70 -31.72 -18.61 11.09
C HIS A 70 -30.23 -18.36 11.33
N ASP A 71 -29.38 -18.96 10.49
CA ASP A 71 -27.93 -18.89 10.66
C ASP A 71 -27.34 -17.51 10.26
N ASP A 72 -28.12 -16.72 9.52
CA ASP A 72 -27.83 -15.36 9.06
C ASP A 72 -28.12 -14.33 10.18
N GLU A 73 -27.09 -13.62 10.65
CA GLU A 73 -27.13 -12.91 11.95
C GLU A 73 -28.03 -11.67 12.02
N GLN A 74 -28.53 -11.19 10.88
CA GLN A 74 -29.21 -9.90 10.75
C GLN A 74 -30.33 -10.01 9.72
N ILE A 75 -31.55 -10.05 10.25
CA ILE A 75 -32.80 -9.87 9.51
C ILE A 75 -33.54 -8.66 10.08
N SER A 76 -34.22 -7.87 9.25
CA SER A 76 -34.94 -6.70 9.76
C SER A 76 -36.34 -7.03 10.23
N ILE A 77 -36.89 -6.18 11.11
CA ILE A 77 -38.30 -6.25 11.53
C ILE A 77 -39.26 -6.20 10.33
N SER A 78 -38.91 -5.47 9.26
CA SER A 78 -39.70 -5.48 8.01
C SER A 78 -39.67 -6.84 7.32
N ASP A 79 -38.50 -7.45 7.13
CA ASP A 79 -38.40 -8.74 6.41
C ASP A 79 -39.00 -9.88 7.25
N LEU A 80 -39.00 -9.75 8.59
CA LEU A 80 -39.73 -10.65 9.50
C LEU A 80 -41.25 -10.47 9.42
N VAL A 81 -41.76 -9.25 9.19
CA VAL A 81 -43.19 -9.01 8.93
C VAL A 81 -43.58 -9.55 7.56
N GLU A 82 -42.78 -9.31 6.52
CA GLU A 82 -42.98 -9.85 5.17
C GLU A 82 -43.03 -11.40 5.22
N LYS A 83 -42.07 -12.05 5.91
CA LYS A 83 -42.11 -13.50 6.18
C LYS A 83 -43.30 -13.97 7.01
N MET A 84 -43.76 -13.17 7.96
CA MET A 84 -44.95 -13.52 8.74
C MET A 84 -46.20 -13.48 7.86
N ASP A 85 -46.27 -12.57 6.89
CA ASP A 85 -47.39 -12.42 5.97
C ASP A 85 -47.47 -13.58 4.96
N GLU A 86 -46.31 -14.00 4.43
CA GLU A 86 -46.14 -15.25 3.67
C GLU A 86 -46.63 -16.50 4.43
N MET A 87 -46.51 -16.50 5.77
CA MET A 87 -46.86 -17.64 6.63
C MET A 87 -48.28 -17.57 7.22
N CYS A 88 -49.02 -16.48 7.03
CA CYS A 88 -50.28 -16.19 7.73
C CYS A 88 -51.46 -15.79 6.80
N ASP A 89 -51.31 -15.92 5.49
CA ASP A 89 -52.30 -15.47 4.49
C ASP A 89 -52.69 -13.98 4.66
N TRP A 90 -51.71 -13.08 4.55
CA TRP A 90 -51.91 -11.61 4.61
C TRP A 90 -52.45 -11.09 5.96
N ASN A 91 -51.97 -11.68 7.06
CA ASN A 91 -52.43 -11.41 8.42
C ASN A 91 -51.26 -11.20 9.43
N ALA A 92 -50.12 -10.69 8.97
CA ALA A 92 -48.96 -10.44 9.82
C ALA A 92 -49.21 -9.42 10.95
N TYR A 93 -48.35 -9.46 11.97
CA TYR A 93 -48.26 -8.39 12.96
C TYR A 93 -47.65 -7.12 12.35
N SER A 94 -48.11 -5.95 12.80
CA SER A 94 -47.43 -4.70 12.47
C SER A 94 -46.01 -4.68 13.04
N GLN A 95 -45.08 -4.00 12.37
CA GLN A 95 -43.65 -3.93 12.77
C GLN A 95 -43.46 -3.54 14.24
N MET A 96 -44.25 -2.59 14.74
CA MET A 96 -44.24 -2.16 16.15
C MET A 96 -44.73 -3.26 17.11
N TYR A 97 -45.76 -4.02 16.74
CA TYR A 97 -46.30 -5.09 17.58
C TYR A 97 -45.41 -6.34 17.57
N LEU A 98 -44.89 -6.74 16.40
CA LEU A 98 -43.93 -7.85 16.29
C LEU A 98 -42.67 -7.55 17.12
N LYS A 99 -42.11 -6.34 16.99
CA LYS A 99 -40.97 -5.86 17.79
C LYS A 99 -41.23 -5.91 19.30
N LYS A 100 -42.47 -5.63 19.74
CA LYS A 100 -42.87 -5.75 21.16
C LYS A 100 -42.98 -7.21 21.59
N ARG A 101 -43.68 -8.06 20.84
CA ARG A 101 -43.84 -9.50 21.10
C ARG A 101 -42.49 -10.24 21.14
N LEU A 102 -41.56 -9.90 20.24
CA LEU A 102 -40.20 -10.45 20.20
C LEU A 102 -39.42 -10.14 21.49
N LYS A 103 -39.39 -8.86 21.94
CA LYS A 103 -38.79 -8.50 23.23
C LYS A 103 -39.47 -9.16 24.43
N GLN A 104 -40.78 -9.38 24.37
CA GLN A 104 -41.51 -10.09 25.42
C GLN A 104 -41.25 -11.60 25.45
N HIS A 105 -40.81 -12.21 24.33
CA HIS A 105 -40.56 -13.66 24.25
C HIS A 105 -39.11 -14.04 24.57
N PHE A 106 -38.14 -13.25 24.09
CA PHE A 106 -36.71 -13.54 24.23
C PHE A 106 -35.99 -12.72 25.32
N GLY A 107 -36.62 -11.67 25.87
CA GLY A 107 -36.01 -10.84 26.92
C GLY A 107 -34.68 -10.23 26.50
N ASP A 108 -33.61 -10.52 27.24
CA ASP A 108 -32.23 -10.06 26.97
C ASP A 108 -31.51 -10.88 25.88
N GLU A 109 -32.07 -12.00 25.44
CA GLU A 109 -31.53 -12.82 24.35
C GLU A 109 -31.76 -12.19 22.96
N ILE A 110 -32.50 -11.08 22.86
CA ILE A 110 -32.78 -10.39 21.60
C ILE A 110 -32.35 -8.92 21.59
N ILE A 111 -31.43 -8.59 20.69
CA ILE A 111 -31.09 -7.21 20.36
C ILE A 111 -31.91 -6.77 19.16
N ILE A 112 -32.54 -5.60 19.27
CA ILE A 112 -33.23 -4.93 18.17
C ILE A 112 -32.66 -3.51 18.05
N THR A 113 -31.87 -3.29 17.00
CA THR A 113 -31.12 -2.05 16.77
C THR A 113 -31.89 -1.13 15.83
N ASP A 114 -32.25 0.05 16.32
CA ASP A 114 -32.88 1.12 15.54
C ASP A 114 -31.83 2.13 15.10
N ILE A 115 -31.77 2.44 13.81
CA ILE A 115 -30.92 3.50 13.24
C ILE A 115 -31.84 4.44 12.45
N PRO A 116 -31.87 5.76 12.72
CA PRO A 116 -32.69 6.70 11.97
C PRO A 116 -32.45 6.58 10.45
N GLY A 117 -33.53 6.42 9.69
CA GLY A 117 -33.48 6.26 8.23
C GLY A 117 -33.06 4.86 7.72
N ARG A 118 -33.01 3.82 8.58
CA ARG A 118 -32.75 2.43 8.15
C ARG A 118 -33.77 1.45 8.75
N LYS A 119 -33.96 0.29 8.10
CA LYS A 119 -34.76 -0.83 8.62
C LYS A 119 -34.19 -1.29 9.99
N SER A 120 -35.03 -1.43 11.03
CA SER A 120 -34.60 -1.94 12.34
C SER A 120 -34.13 -3.39 12.25
N VAL A 121 -32.93 -3.71 12.76
CA VAL A 121 -32.31 -5.03 12.64
C VAL A 121 -32.51 -5.86 13.92
N VAL A 122 -32.80 -7.15 13.76
CA VAL A 122 -32.92 -8.13 14.85
C VAL A 122 -31.73 -9.09 14.84
N THR A 123 -31.18 -9.36 16.02
CA THR A 123 -30.13 -10.38 16.25
C THR A 123 -30.41 -11.10 17.58
N LEU A 124 -30.36 -12.44 17.56
CA LEU A 124 -30.43 -13.26 18.78
C LEU A 124 -29.03 -13.53 19.36
N ARG A 125 -28.96 -13.64 20.68
CA ARG A 125 -27.81 -14.10 21.47
C ARG A 125 -28.17 -15.42 22.14
N GLU A 126 -27.61 -16.53 21.68
CA GLU A 126 -27.60 -17.77 22.49
C GLU A 126 -26.74 -17.52 23.73
N THR A 127 -27.24 -17.80 24.94
CA THR A 127 -26.40 -17.71 26.14
C THR A 127 -25.57 -18.98 26.33
N VAL A 128 -24.36 -18.86 26.88
CA VAL A 128 -23.50 -20.00 27.26
C VAL A 128 -24.27 -20.99 28.15
N THR A 129 -25.09 -20.48 29.07
CA THR A 129 -25.96 -21.27 29.95
C THR A 129 -26.92 -22.15 29.16
N CYS A 130 -27.62 -21.61 28.15
CA CYS A 130 -28.54 -22.38 27.31
C CYS A 130 -27.79 -23.42 26.46
N ILE A 131 -26.65 -23.06 25.85
CA ILE A 131 -25.84 -23.99 25.04
C ILE A 131 -25.35 -25.18 25.87
N LEU A 132 -24.95 -24.95 27.12
CA LEU A 132 -24.56 -26.03 28.04
C LEU A 132 -25.77 -26.84 28.52
N GLN A 133 -26.91 -26.21 28.80
CA GLN A 133 -28.14 -26.90 29.20
C GLN A 133 -28.66 -27.82 28.08
N ASP A 134 -28.70 -27.36 26.82
CA ASP A 134 -29.01 -28.19 25.64
C ASP A 134 -28.11 -29.43 25.58
N TYR A 135 -26.80 -29.26 25.85
CA TYR A 135 -25.82 -30.35 25.82
C TYR A 135 -25.98 -31.36 26.98
N TYR A 136 -26.39 -30.92 28.16
CA TYR A 136 -26.62 -31.81 29.31
C TYR A 136 -28.01 -32.44 29.36
N GLN A 137 -29.02 -31.87 28.67
CA GLN A 137 -30.38 -32.41 28.58
C GLN A 137 -30.56 -33.46 27.47
N ARG A 138 -29.52 -33.74 26.67
CA ARG A 138 -29.54 -34.79 25.63
C ARG A 138 -29.67 -36.22 26.23
N PRO A 139 -30.18 -37.21 25.48
CA PRO A 139 -30.29 -38.59 25.97
C PRO A 139 -28.93 -39.17 26.39
N SER A 140 -28.88 -39.79 27.57
CA SER A 140 -27.62 -40.31 28.17
C SER A 140 -27.04 -41.55 27.48
N ASN A 141 -27.80 -42.19 26.59
CA ASN A 141 -27.44 -43.45 25.92
C ASN A 141 -27.11 -43.25 24.42
N LEU A 142 -26.31 -42.24 24.10
CA LEU A 142 -25.74 -42.08 22.75
C LEU A 142 -24.57 -43.06 22.55
N ASN A 143 -24.30 -43.45 21.30
CA ASN A 143 -23.05 -44.13 20.96
C ASN A 143 -21.87 -43.11 20.97
N PRO A 144 -20.61 -43.57 21.07
CA PRO A 144 -19.45 -42.67 21.19
C PRO A 144 -19.29 -41.67 20.04
N ASP A 145 -19.72 -42.02 18.82
CA ASP A 145 -19.65 -41.12 17.67
C ASP A 145 -20.74 -40.02 17.73
N ASP A 146 -21.94 -40.33 18.20
CA ASP A 146 -22.99 -39.31 18.42
C ASP A 146 -22.70 -38.42 19.63
N GLU A 147 -22.06 -38.94 20.67
CA GLU A 147 -21.50 -38.12 21.74
C GLU A 147 -20.43 -37.17 21.21
N LYS A 148 -19.45 -37.67 20.46
CA LYS A 148 -18.41 -36.86 19.80
C LYS A 148 -19.02 -35.80 18.87
N ARG A 149 -20.03 -36.16 18.07
CA ARG A 149 -20.78 -35.20 17.22
C ARG A 149 -21.50 -34.13 18.06
N ALA A 150 -22.10 -34.49 19.18
CA ALA A 150 -22.76 -33.53 20.08
C ALA A 150 -21.77 -32.57 20.74
N LEU A 151 -20.63 -33.06 21.22
CA LEU A 151 -19.58 -32.24 21.84
C LEU A 151 -19.01 -31.20 20.86
N ILE A 152 -18.72 -31.63 19.62
CA ILE A 152 -18.22 -30.73 18.56
C ILE A 152 -19.26 -29.65 18.22
N ARG A 153 -20.55 -30.00 18.17
CA ARG A 153 -21.64 -29.01 17.95
C ARG A 153 -21.76 -28.01 19.10
N ALA A 154 -21.66 -28.45 20.35
CA ALA A 154 -21.70 -27.57 21.52
C ALA A 154 -20.51 -26.60 21.52
N ALA A 155 -19.29 -27.10 21.29
CA ALA A 155 -18.09 -26.26 21.15
C ALA A 155 -18.22 -25.25 19.99
N ALA A 156 -18.77 -25.67 18.84
CA ALA A 156 -19.01 -24.77 17.71
C ALA A 156 -20.05 -23.69 18.01
N LYS A 157 -21.13 -24.01 18.75
CA LYS A 157 -22.10 -23.00 19.24
C LYS A 157 -21.43 -21.97 20.15
N LEU A 158 -20.63 -22.41 21.13
CA LEU A 158 -19.90 -21.52 22.05
C LEU A 158 -18.96 -20.57 21.28
N ILE A 159 -18.11 -21.11 20.41
CA ILE A 159 -17.19 -20.32 19.58
C ILE A 159 -17.98 -19.35 18.67
N LYS A 160 -19.11 -19.76 18.10
CA LYS A 160 -19.96 -18.87 17.29
C LYS A 160 -20.63 -17.76 18.12
N SER A 161 -21.01 -18.05 19.36
CA SER A 161 -21.50 -17.06 20.33
C SER A 161 -20.43 -16.01 20.66
N ASP A 162 -19.18 -16.42 20.85
CA ASP A 162 -18.10 -15.49 21.18
C ASP A 162 -17.67 -14.67 19.95
N ILE A 163 -17.64 -15.28 18.76
CA ILE A 163 -17.45 -14.54 17.50
C ILE A 163 -18.59 -13.51 17.28
N ARG A 164 -19.81 -13.81 17.74
CA ARG A 164 -20.97 -12.89 17.75
C ARG A 164 -20.87 -11.77 18.78
N SER A 165 -20.23 -12.02 19.92
CA SER A 165 -20.09 -11.03 21.01
C SER A 165 -18.99 -9.99 20.76
N VAL A 166 -18.03 -10.27 19.85
CA VAL A 166 -17.07 -9.27 19.37
C VAL A 166 -17.79 -8.03 18.84
N ASP A 167 -17.46 -6.86 19.40
CA ASP A 167 -17.97 -5.57 18.96
C ASP A 167 -17.40 -5.18 17.59
N THR A 168 -18.28 -4.79 16.67
CA THR A 168 -17.94 -4.58 15.25
C THR A 168 -18.64 -3.36 14.69
N THR A 169 -17.92 -2.50 13.97
CA THR A 169 -18.53 -1.42 13.18
C THR A 169 -18.11 -1.53 11.72
N LYS A 170 -19.10 -1.48 10.80
CA LYS A 170 -18.86 -1.36 9.34
C LYS A 170 -18.84 0.09 8.84
N SER A 171 -18.75 1.07 9.74
CA SER A 171 -18.62 2.49 9.40
C SER A 171 -17.19 2.91 9.10
N ILE A 172 -16.19 2.17 9.59
CA ILE A 172 -14.75 2.45 9.48
C ILE A 172 -14.05 1.15 9.04
N TYR A 173 -12.98 1.26 8.24
CA TYR A 173 -12.14 0.13 7.86
C TYR A 173 -11.04 -0.17 8.90
N PRO A 174 -10.56 -1.43 9.01
CA PRO A 174 -9.35 -1.77 9.76
C PRO A 174 -8.15 -0.87 9.41
N THR A 175 -7.33 -0.57 10.41
CA THR A 175 -6.14 0.27 10.26
C THR A 175 -4.88 -0.58 10.03
N PRO A 176 -3.79 -0.02 9.49
CA PRO A 176 -2.50 -0.72 9.40
C PRO A 176 -1.97 -1.22 10.76
N ALA A 177 -2.34 -0.57 11.88
CA ALA A 177 -1.96 -1.03 13.21
C ALA A 177 -2.55 -2.41 13.55
N ASN A 178 -3.74 -2.74 13.04
CA ASN A 178 -4.39 -4.03 13.27
C ASN A 178 -3.67 -5.21 12.60
N ILE A 179 -2.78 -4.95 11.63
CA ILE A 179 -1.95 -5.97 10.96
C ILE A 179 -0.44 -5.82 11.26
N ALA A 180 -0.04 -4.89 12.13
CA ALA A 180 1.35 -4.50 12.32
C ALA A 180 2.22 -5.51 13.11
N SER A 181 1.61 -6.40 13.90
CA SER A 181 2.29 -7.48 14.63
C SER A 181 1.43 -8.75 14.65
N VAL A 182 2.02 -9.89 14.99
CA VAL A 182 1.25 -11.14 15.18
C VAL A 182 0.28 -11.00 16.36
N ASP A 183 0.71 -10.35 17.44
CA ASP A 183 -0.09 -10.13 18.65
C ASP A 183 -1.36 -9.33 18.35
N ASN A 184 -1.27 -8.25 17.56
CA ASN A 184 -2.42 -7.44 17.16
C ASN A 184 -3.41 -8.20 16.27
N ASN A 185 -2.92 -9.19 15.51
CA ASN A 185 -3.77 -10.06 14.69
C ASN A 185 -4.41 -11.19 15.51
N LEU A 186 -3.78 -11.63 16.61
CA LEU A 186 -4.31 -12.61 17.56
C LEU A 186 -5.33 -11.98 18.52
N SER A 187 -5.07 -10.76 19.02
CA SER A 187 -5.99 -10.03 19.91
C SER A 187 -7.30 -9.59 19.24
N TYR A 188 -7.39 -9.75 17.91
CA TYR A 188 -8.62 -9.60 17.15
C TYR A 188 -9.55 -10.82 17.27
N LEU A 189 -9.04 -11.98 17.67
CA LEU A 189 -9.81 -13.22 17.81
C LEU A 189 -10.44 -13.32 19.21
N PRO A 190 -11.65 -13.89 19.35
CA PRO A 190 -12.17 -14.27 20.66
C PRO A 190 -11.36 -15.44 21.25
N GLU A 191 -11.21 -15.44 22.57
CA GLU A 191 -10.35 -16.39 23.31
C GLU A 191 -10.69 -17.86 23.02
N SER A 192 -11.97 -18.20 22.89
CA SER A 192 -12.41 -19.57 22.59
C SER A 192 -11.99 -20.04 21.20
N LEU A 193 -11.94 -19.16 20.19
CA LEU A 193 -11.42 -19.48 18.86
C LEU A 193 -9.89 -19.64 18.88
N LEU A 194 -9.19 -18.78 19.61
CA LEU A 194 -7.75 -18.88 19.80
C LEU A 194 -7.37 -20.18 20.50
N LEU A 195 -8.05 -20.52 21.60
CA LEU A 195 -7.90 -21.78 22.32
C LEU A 195 -8.17 -22.99 21.43
N PHE A 196 -9.27 -22.98 20.66
CA PHE A 196 -9.64 -24.07 19.76
C PHE A 196 -8.58 -24.31 18.68
N LEU A 197 -8.13 -23.27 17.97
CA LEU A 197 -7.11 -23.41 16.93
C LEU A 197 -5.74 -23.81 17.52
N SER A 198 -5.39 -23.32 18.72
CA SER A 198 -4.15 -23.70 19.42
C SER A 198 -4.10 -25.18 19.79
N ASN A 199 -5.25 -25.81 20.05
CA ASN A 199 -5.34 -27.24 20.34
C ASN A 199 -5.39 -28.12 19.07
N ILE A 200 -5.54 -27.53 17.88
CA ILE A 200 -5.58 -28.27 16.60
C ILE A 200 -4.22 -28.22 15.88
N PHE A 201 -3.48 -27.11 15.96
CA PHE A 201 -2.23 -26.94 15.22
C PHE A 201 -1.01 -27.45 16.00
N SER A 202 -0.47 -28.61 15.60
CA SER A 202 0.70 -29.27 16.21
C SER A 202 2.06 -28.62 15.91
N GLU A 203 2.10 -27.37 15.46
CA GLU A 203 3.35 -26.68 15.06
C GLU A 203 4.01 -25.97 16.24
N LYS A 204 5.34 -25.81 16.20
CA LYS A 204 6.11 -25.20 17.31
C LYS A 204 5.77 -23.73 17.56
N ASP A 205 5.43 -23.00 16.50
CA ASP A 205 4.85 -21.65 16.58
C ASP A 205 3.71 -21.56 15.54
N PRO A 206 2.45 -21.82 15.96
CA PRO A 206 1.29 -21.77 15.08
C PRO A 206 0.72 -20.35 14.93
N SER A 207 1.28 -19.33 15.58
CA SER A 207 0.65 -18.02 15.83
C SER A 207 0.14 -17.32 14.56
N VAL A 208 0.95 -17.30 13.50
CA VAL A 208 0.57 -16.69 12.20
C VAL A 208 -0.56 -17.45 11.51
N LYS A 209 -0.61 -18.79 11.67
CA LYS A 209 -1.69 -19.65 11.13
C LYS A 209 -2.97 -19.50 11.94
N ILE A 210 -2.89 -19.39 13.27
CA ILE A 210 -4.03 -19.10 14.15
C ILE A 210 -4.63 -17.73 13.78
N ALA A 211 -3.81 -16.69 13.66
CA ALA A 211 -4.24 -15.35 13.26
C ALA A 211 -4.97 -15.34 11.91
N SER A 212 -4.36 -15.92 10.88
CA SER A 212 -4.92 -15.91 9.51
C SER A 212 -6.17 -16.79 9.36
N ILE A 213 -6.16 -18.01 9.88
CA ILE A 213 -7.31 -18.93 9.81
C ILE A 213 -8.43 -18.46 10.75
N GLY A 214 -8.09 -17.94 11.93
CA GLY A 214 -9.05 -17.37 12.87
C GLY A 214 -9.81 -16.18 12.27
N GLN A 215 -9.12 -15.23 11.64
CA GLN A 215 -9.78 -14.11 10.95
C GLN A 215 -10.63 -14.59 9.77
N ALA A 216 -10.20 -15.61 9.02
CA ALA A 216 -11.02 -16.20 7.96
C ALA A 216 -12.29 -16.89 8.51
N VAL A 217 -12.20 -17.62 9.62
CA VAL A 217 -13.34 -18.24 10.32
C VAL A 217 -14.30 -17.17 10.85
N MET A 218 -13.80 -16.08 11.41
CA MET A 218 -14.64 -14.95 11.85
C MET A 218 -15.39 -14.32 10.68
N GLN A 219 -14.71 -14.01 9.57
CA GLN A 219 -15.35 -13.44 8.38
C GLN A 219 -16.40 -14.39 7.78
N ALA A 220 -16.12 -15.70 7.73
CA ALA A 220 -17.05 -16.70 7.25
C ALA A 220 -18.27 -16.86 8.18
N SER A 221 -18.09 -16.68 9.48
CA SER A 221 -19.17 -16.73 10.49
C SER A 221 -20.06 -15.49 10.46
N ARG A 222 -19.49 -14.31 10.14
CA ARG A 222 -20.19 -13.02 10.19
C ARG A 222 -20.04 -12.17 8.91
N PRO A 223 -20.28 -12.70 7.70
CA PRO A 223 -19.88 -12.04 6.45
C PRO A 223 -20.53 -10.65 6.26
N ARG A 224 -21.76 -10.47 6.75
CA ARG A 224 -22.46 -9.17 6.71
C ARG A 224 -22.02 -8.19 7.79
N ALA A 225 -21.50 -8.64 8.94
CA ALA A 225 -21.09 -7.79 10.06
C ALA A 225 -19.57 -7.51 10.15
N LEU A 226 -18.70 -8.40 9.68
CA LEU A 226 -17.23 -8.24 9.72
C LEU A 226 -16.57 -7.78 8.42
N ILE A 227 -15.40 -7.15 8.57
CA ILE A 227 -14.35 -6.93 7.55
C ILE A 227 -13.02 -7.18 8.28
N THR A 228 -12.39 -8.33 8.08
CA THR A 228 -11.19 -8.67 8.87
C THR A 228 -9.90 -8.01 8.36
N PRO A 229 -8.99 -7.60 9.26
CA PRO A 229 -7.76 -6.88 8.90
C PRO A 229 -6.90 -7.60 7.86
N LEU A 230 -6.63 -8.89 8.04
CA LEU A 230 -5.73 -9.65 7.14
C LEU A 230 -6.34 -9.87 5.75
N GLN A 231 -7.63 -10.22 5.67
CA GLN A 231 -8.26 -10.44 4.37
C GLN A 231 -8.42 -9.15 3.57
N LEU A 232 -8.68 -8.00 4.22
CA LEU A 232 -8.63 -6.70 3.55
C LEU A 232 -7.20 -6.34 3.14
N GLY A 233 -6.24 -6.43 4.07
CA GLY A 233 -4.84 -6.08 3.84
C GLY A 233 -4.21 -6.84 2.67
N LEU A 234 -4.42 -8.16 2.60
CA LEU A 234 -3.94 -8.98 1.47
C LEU A 234 -4.59 -8.56 0.14
N GLY A 235 -5.89 -8.25 0.14
CA GLY A 235 -6.60 -7.79 -1.06
C GLY A 235 -6.04 -6.46 -1.59
N VAL A 236 -5.83 -5.49 -0.69
CA VAL A 236 -5.23 -4.19 -0.99
C VAL A 236 -3.79 -4.34 -1.45
N GLN A 237 -2.96 -5.12 -0.76
CA GLN A 237 -1.54 -5.31 -1.11
C GLN A 237 -1.36 -5.98 -2.48
N VAL A 238 -2.20 -6.98 -2.80
CA VAL A 238 -2.19 -7.64 -4.13
C VAL A 238 -2.69 -6.69 -5.22
N HIS A 239 -3.68 -5.84 -4.94
CA HIS A 239 -4.10 -4.84 -5.93
C HIS A 239 -3.04 -3.77 -6.16
N HIS A 240 -2.45 -3.23 -5.09
CA HIS A 240 -1.40 -2.22 -5.16
C HIS A 240 -0.15 -2.70 -5.92
N ASN A 241 0.32 -3.92 -5.64
CA ASN A 241 1.55 -4.45 -6.25
C ASN A 241 1.39 -4.90 -7.72
N PHE A 242 0.17 -5.24 -8.16
CA PHE A 242 -0.04 -5.91 -9.46
C PHE A 242 -1.13 -5.29 -10.34
N ALA A 243 -1.90 -4.30 -9.86
CA ALA A 243 -3.08 -3.71 -10.51
C ALA A 243 -4.11 -4.75 -11.01
N SER A 244 -4.09 -5.97 -10.46
CA SER A 244 -4.71 -7.14 -11.10
C SER A 244 -6.00 -7.55 -10.41
N ARG A 245 -7.13 -7.14 -11.00
CA ARG A 245 -8.46 -7.65 -10.65
C ARG A 245 -8.52 -9.18 -10.68
N PHE A 246 -7.79 -9.82 -11.61
CA PHE A 246 -7.75 -11.28 -11.71
C PHE A 246 -7.17 -11.91 -10.43
N LEU A 247 -5.98 -11.50 -10.00
CA LEU A 247 -5.34 -12.06 -8.80
C LEU A 247 -6.18 -11.86 -7.54
N VAL A 248 -6.75 -10.66 -7.33
CA VAL A 248 -7.63 -10.39 -6.19
C VAL A 248 -8.91 -11.24 -6.25
N SER A 249 -9.51 -11.40 -7.43
CA SER A 249 -10.71 -12.23 -7.61
C SER A 249 -10.43 -13.72 -7.37
N THR A 250 -9.28 -14.22 -7.83
CA THR A 250 -8.85 -15.60 -7.58
C THR A 250 -8.62 -15.85 -6.09
N LEU A 251 -7.85 -15.00 -5.40
CA LEU A 251 -7.61 -15.13 -3.96
C LEU A 251 -8.89 -15.01 -3.13
N ASN A 252 -9.82 -14.11 -3.52
CA ASN A 252 -11.13 -14.00 -2.89
C ASN A 252 -12.00 -15.24 -3.13
N SER A 253 -11.97 -15.84 -4.34
CA SER A 253 -12.70 -17.08 -4.65
C SER A 253 -12.18 -18.30 -3.87
N LEU A 254 -10.92 -18.24 -3.40
CA LEU A 254 -10.29 -19.23 -2.53
C LEU A 254 -10.42 -18.87 -1.03
N GLY A 255 -11.13 -17.79 -0.68
CA GLY A 255 -11.37 -17.36 0.71
C GLY A 255 -10.22 -16.58 1.37
N PHE A 256 -9.11 -16.33 0.69
CA PHE A 256 -7.90 -15.74 1.29
C PHE A 256 -7.97 -14.22 1.49
N CYS A 257 -8.75 -13.49 0.69
CA CYS A 257 -8.83 -12.02 0.79
C CYS A 257 -10.24 -11.46 0.52
N SER A 258 -10.41 -10.17 0.81
CA SER A 258 -11.61 -9.39 0.50
C SER A 258 -11.87 -9.31 -1.00
N SER A 259 -13.14 -9.15 -1.39
CA SER A 259 -13.51 -9.06 -2.81
C SER A 259 -12.92 -7.80 -3.46
N TYR A 260 -12.69 -7.87 -4.77
CA TYR A 260 -12.15 -6.75 -5.55
C TYR A 260 -12.96 -5.45 -5.38
N TYR A 261 -14.29 -5.56 -5.27
CA TYR A 261 -15.17 -4.41 -5.01
C TYR A 261 -14.92 -3.78 -3.64
N GLU A 262 -14.69 -4.58 -2.59
CA GLU A 262 -14.41 -4.07 -1.25
C GLU A 262 -13.01 -3.43 -1.18
N VAL A 263 -12.04 -3.96 -1.92
CA VAL A 263 -10.70 -3.36 -2.10
C VAL A 263 -10.79 -2.00 -2.81
N GLN A 264 -11.45 -1.93 -3.97
CA GLN A 264 -11.66 -0.65 -4.68
C GLN A 264 -12.42 0.38 -3.82
N LYS A 265 -13.37 -0.08 -2.99
CA LYS A 265 -14.12 0.78 -2.08
C LYS A 265 -13.24 1.32 -0.94
N PHE A 266 -12.37 0.49 -0.38
CA PHE A 266 -11.34 0.92 0.58
C PHE A 266 -10.41 1.97 -0.06
N GLU A 267 -9.86 1.70 -1.25
CA GLU A 267 -8.95 2.60 -1.95
C GLU A 267 -9.61 3.95 -2.29
N SER A 268 -10.85 3.92 -2.77
CA SER A 268 -11.65 5.13 -3.04
C SER A 268 -11.90 5.94 -1.76
N SER A 269 -12.16 5.26 -0.64
CA SER A 269 -12.36 5.90 0.66
C SER A 269 -11.06 6.48 1.23
N ALA A 270 -9.94 5.77 1.05
CA ALA A 270 -8.62 6.21 1.46
C ALA A 270 -8.17 7.45 0.67
N ALA A 271 -8.38 7.46 -0.65
CA ALA A 271 -8.11 8.62 -1.50
C ALA A 271 -8.97 9.84 -1.13
N ALA A 272 -10.26 9.63 -0.81
CA ALA A 272 -11.14 10.71 -0.37
C ALA A 272 -10.75 11.30 1.00
N VAL A 273 -10.24 10.49 1.93
CA VAL A 273 -9.68 10.96 3.22
C VAL A 273 -8.28 11.58 3.04
N GLN A 274 -7.51 11.13 2.06
CA GLN A 274 -6.21 11.71 1.73
C GLN A 274 -6.36 13.14 1.20
N GLY A 275 -7.31 13.35 0.28
CA GLY A 275 -7.57 14.65 -0.35
C GLY A 275 -6.36 15.21 -1.09
N VAL A 276 -6.29 16.54 -1.20
CA VAL A 276 -5.16 17.27 -1.82
C VAL A 276 -4.12 17.74 -0.80
N ASP A 277 -4.36 17.47 0.50
CA ASP A 277 -3.69 18.10 1.63
C ASP A 277 -2.50 17.29 2.13
N LEU A 278 -1.51 17.97 2.72
CA LEU A 278 -0.34 17.33 3.33
C LEU A 278 -0.70 16.65 4.67
N PRO A 279 -0.08 15.51 4.99
CA PRO A 279 -0.39 14.71 6.18
C PRO A 279 0.13 15.31 7.50
N GLY A 280 -0.80 15.57 8.42
CA GLY A 280 -0.50 15.89 9.82
C GLY A 280 -0.21 17.37 10.08
N ASP A 281 0.36 17.67 11.25
CA ASP A 281 1.01 18.95 11.50
C ASP A 281 2.42 18.89 10.87
N ILE A 282 2.73 19.88 10.05
CA ILE A 282 4.01 20.00 9.33
C ILE A 282 4.74 21.32 9.64
N SER A 283 4.26 22.08 10.64
CA SER A 283 4.82 23.39 11.04
C SER A 283 6.33 23.36 11.34
N ASN A 284 6.82 22.25 11.89
CA ASN A 284 8.25 22.00 12.16
C ASN A 284 8.85 20.94 11.23
N SER A 285 8.34 20.78 10.00
CA SER A 285 8.84 19.81 9.02
C SER A 285 9.45 20.48 7.80
N PHE A 286 10.61 19.99 7.35
CA PHE A 286 11.11 20.28 6.02
C PHE A 286 10.25 19.56 4.98
N VAL A 287 9.80 20.29 3.97
CA VAL A 287 8.98 19.76 2.87
C VAL A 287 9.64 20.08 1.53
N GLN A 288 9.80 19.07 0.69
CA GLN A 288 10.26 19.21 -0.68
C GLN A 288 9.27 18.55 -1.62
N PHE A 289 8.78 19.32 -2.59
CA PHE A 289 7.92 18.83 -3.65
C PHE A 289 8.77 18.30 -4.80
N VAL A 290 8.30 17.25 -5.45
CA VAL A 290 8.84 16.73 -6.71
C VAL A 290 7.66 16.55 -7.66
N ALA A 291 7.80 17.02 -8.90
CA ALA A 291 6.84 16.81 -9.95
C ALA A 291 7.53 16.28 -11.20
N ASP A 292 6.94 15.29 -11.86
CA ASP A 292 7.54 14.57 -12.97
C ASP A 292 6.47 13.87 -13.84
N ASN A 293 6.85 13.26 -14.96
CA ASN A 293 5.90 12.47 -15.76
C ASN A 293 5.38 11.25 -14.98
N VAL A 294 4.06 11.04 -15.02
CA VAL A 294 3.42 9.81 -14.52
C VAL A 294 2.78 9.06 -15.67
N ASP A 295 3.22 7.81 -15.83
CA ASP A 295 2.85 6.95 -16.94
C ASP A 295 2.08 5.70 -16.45
N HIS A 296 0.88 5.50 -16.98
CA HIS A 296 0.05 4.33 -16.70
C HIS A 296 -0.40 3.63 -17.99
N ASN A 297 -0.54 2.30 -17.90
CA ASN A 297 -0.95 1.41 -19.00
C ASN A 297 -0.08 1.44 -20.27
N THR A 298 1.16 1.93 -20.22
CA THR A 298 2.11 2.09 -21.36
C THR A 298 2.47 0.83 -22.15
N ARG A 299 1.94 -0.34 -21.79
CA ARG A 299 2.15 -1.64 -22.46
C ARG A 299 0.96 -2.03 -23.36
N THR A 300 0.35 -1.08 -24.05
CA THR A 300 -0.63 -1.35 -25.12
C THR A 300 0.07 -1.53 -26.48
N ILE A 301 -0.53 -2.34 -27.36
CA ILE A 301 0.06 -2.73 -28.66
C ILE A 301 0.12 -1.54 -29.64
N ASP A 302 -0.81 -0.59 -29.48
CA ASP A 302 -1.04 0.59 -30.31
C ASP A 302 -0.64 1.90 -29.62
N GLY A 303 -0.18 1.85 -28.37
CA GLY A 303 0.08 3.03 -27.52
C GLY A 303 -1.17 3.78 -27.07
N LEU A 304 -2.38 3.30 -27.40
CA LEU A 304 -3.65 3.94 -27.03
C LEU A 304 -4.09 3.52 -25.62
N ASN A 305 -5.00 4.30 -25.02
CA ASN A 305 -5.51 4.12 -23.65
C ASN A 305 -4.40 4.11 -22.57
N THR A 306 -3.25 4.68 -22.90
CA THR A 306 -2.21 5.10 -21.98
C THR A 306 -2.62 6.40 -21.29
N PHE A 307 -2.07 6.64 -20.10
CA PHE A 307 -2.18 7.91 -19.40
C PHE A 307 -0.76 8.44 -19.18
N HIS A 308 -0.55 9.71 -19.53
CA HIS A 308 0.73 10.40 -19.48
C HIS A 308 0.48 11.82 -18.95
N GLY A 309 0.52 11.96 -17.62
CA GLY A 309 0.20 13.20 -16.90
C GLY A 309 1.39 13.76 -16.13
N MET A 310 1.16 14.81 -15.34
CA MET A 310 2.09 15.23 -14.28
C MET A 310 1.72 14.55 -12.96
N GLY A 311 2.66 13.80 -12.40
CA GLY A 311 2.59 13.29 -11.04
C GLY A 311 3.25 14.27 -10.07
N ILE A 312 2.70 14.42 -8.87
CA ILE A 312 3.25 15.31 -7.84
C ILE A 312 3.35 14.54 -6.53
N ILE A 313 4.51 14.64 -5.85
CA ILE A 313 4.73 14.12 -4.50
C ILE A 313 5.34 15.19 -3.60
N ALA A 314 5.17 15.02 -2.29
CA ALA A 314 5.88 15.79 -1.28
C ALA A 314 6.64 14.83 -0.34
N GLY A 315 7.96 15.01 -0.25
CA GLY A 315 8.79 14.43 0.80
C GLY A 315 8.75 15.34 2.03
N ILE A 316 8.45 14.77 3.20
CA ILE A 316 8.29 15.49 4.48
C ILE A 316 9.24 14.87 5.50
N THR A 317 10.02 15.70 6.20
CA THR A 317 11.06 15.29 7.16
C THR A 317 10.97 16.16 8.43
N PRO A 318 10.78 15.59 9.64
CA PRO A 318 10.54 14.18 9.94
C PRO A 318 9.28 13.62 9.27
N GLY A 319 9.29 12.32 8.95
CA GLY A 319 8.18 11.68 8.26
C GLY A 319 6.92 11.58 9.12
N THR A 320 5.82 12.14 8.63
CA THR A 320 4.53 12.13 9.33
C THR A 320 3.73 10.85 9.01
N LYS A 321 2.76 10.53 9.88
CA LYS A 321 1.86 9.38 9.73
C LYS A 321 0.41 9.88 9.76
N ARG A 322 -0.41 9.52 8.77
CA ARG A 322 -1.87 9.73 8.86
C ARG A 322 -2.46 8.69 9.83
N THR A 323 -3.17 9.18 10.85
CA THR A 323 -3.90 8.36 11.85
C THR A 323 -5.42 8.44 11.69
N GLN A 324 -5.91 9.14 10.66
CA GLN A 324 -7.33 9.34 10.42
C GLN A 324 -8.03 8.01 10.06
N PRO A 325 -9.19 7.69 10.67
CA PRO A 325 -9.95 6.50 10.34
C PRO A 325 -10.55 6.60 8.94
N ILE A 326 -10.38 5.56 8.12
CA ILE A 326 -10.93 5.53 6.76
C ILE A 326 -12.40 5.08 6.84
N PRO A 327 -13.39 5.96 6.52
CA PRO A 327 -14.81 5.63 6.64
C PRO A 327 -15.24 4.74 5.47
N ARG A 328 -16.19 3.84 5.69
CA ARG A 328 -16.59 2.81 4.73
C ARG A 328 -17.58 3.29 3.67
N ILE A 329 -17.28 4.42 3.03
CA ILE A 329 -18.16 5.14 2.10
C ILE A 329 -17.99 4.57 0.67
N ALA A 330 -19.03 4.68 -0.16
CA ALA A 330 -18.93 4.41 -1.59
C ALA A 330 -18.96 5.76 -2.32
N PHE A 331 -17.82 6.16 -2.88
CA PHE A 331 -17.70 7.35 -3.72
C PHE A 331 -17.91 6.98 -5.18
N SER A 332 -18.58 7.85 -5.94
CA SER A 332 -18.61 7.78 -7.39
C SER A 332 -17.30 8.26 -8.00
N THR A 333 -17.03 7.84 -9.24
CA THR A 333 -15.83 8.26 -9.98
C THR A 333 -15.72 9.79 -10.11
N ASP A 334 -16.85 10.49 -10.22
CA ASP A 334 -16.87 11.94 -10.44
C ASP A 334 -16.72 12.74 -9.13
N GLU A 335 -17.16 12.19 -7.98
CA GLU A 335 -16.80 12.72 -6.66
C GLU A 335 -15.28 12.59 -6.41
N ILE A 336 -14.67 11.45 -6.74
CA ILE A 336 -13.22 11.24 -6.60
C ILE A 336 -12.44 12.24 -7.50
N LYS A 337 -12.86 12.42 -8.75
CA LYS A 337 -12.28 13.43 -9.65
C LYS A 337 -12.44 14.86 -9.12
N ALA A 338 -13.57 15.19 -8.50
CA ALA A 338 -13.81 16.51 -7.93
C ALA A 338 -12.89 16.78 -6.71
N LEU A 339 -12.70 15.77 -5.85
CA LEU A 339 -11.81 15.83 -4.69
C LEU A 339 -10.33 15.96 -5.08
N ALA A 340 -9.92 15.35 -6.19
CA ALA A 340 -8.53 15.33 -6.67
C ALA A 340 -8.22 16.42 -7.74
N LYS A 341 -9.04 17.45 -7.89
CA LYS A 341 -8.87 18.43 -8.98
C LYS A 341 -7.89 19.56 -8.63
N ILE A 342 -6.77 19.62 -9.35
CA ILE A 342 -5.91 20.81 -9.42
C ILE A 342 -6.54 21.84 -10.38
N GLU A 343 -6.43 23.13 -10.04
CA GLU A 343 -6.83 24.24 -10.91
C GLU A 343 -5.87 24.37 -12.09
N ILE A 344 -6.38 24.19 -13.32
CA ILE A 344 -5.60 24.43 -14.54
C ILE A 344 -5.51 25.94 -14.78
N LYS A 345 -4.32 26.50 -14.65
CA LYS A 345 -4.03 27.89 -15.01
C LYS A 345 -3.30 27.92 -16.35
N TYR A 346 -3.95 28.49 -17.35
CA TYR A 346 -3.39 28.61 -18.70
C TYR A 346 -2.18 29.55 -18.71
N TYR A 347 -1.01 29.02 -19.04
CA TYR A 347 0.19 29.82 -19.28
C TYR A 347 0.07 30.57 -20.60
N LYS A 348 0.38 31.87 -20.59
CA LYS A 348 0.54 32.71 -21.78
C LYS A 348 1.82 33.52 -21.60
N PRO A 349 2.88 33.29 -22.39
CA PRO A 349 4.11 34.07 -22.27
C PRO A 349 3.82 35.53 -22.59
N GLN A 350 4.17 36.45 -21.68
CA GLN A 350 4.01 37.88 -21.91
C GLN A 350 5.10 38.44 -22.84
N SER A 351 6.25 37.78 -22.87
CA SER A 351 7.25 37.90 -23.93
C SER A 351 8.01 36.58 -24.05
N ASP A 352 8.63 36.30 -25.19
CA ASP A 352 9.49 35.12 -25.39
C ASP A 352 10.93 35.37 -24.88
N ARG A 353 11.12 36.40 -24.05
CA ARG A 353 12.43 36.82 -23.54
C ARG A 353 12.77 36.07 -22.26
N MET A 354 13.32 34.87 -22.42
CA MET A 354 14.35 34.45 -21.47
C MET A 354 15.44 35.53 -21.43
N ALA A 355 15.92 35.87 -20.24
CA ALA A 355 17.15 36.63 -20.11
C ALA A 355 18.31 35.85 -20.73
N GLU A 356 19.28 36.57 -21.32
CA GLU A 356 20.51 35.96 -21.82
C GLU A 356 21.22 35.26 -20.66
N LEU A 357 21.48 33.95 -20.78
CA LEU A 357 21.97 33.14 -19.67
C LEU A 357 23.46 33.40 -19.44
N SER A 358 23.74 34.43 -18.66
CA SER A 358 25.05 34.74 -18.14
C SER A 358 25.46 33.70 -17.09
N TYR A 359 26.39 32.83 -17.46
CA TYR A 359 27.08 31.99 -16.49
C TYR A 359 27.90 32.93 -15.57
N ALA A 360 27.44 33.09 -14.33
CA ALA A 360 28.25 33.72 -13.30
C ALA A 360 29.52 32.89 -13.08
N GLU A 361 30.65 33.56 -12.87
CA GLU A 361 31.88 32.87 -12.46
C GLU A 361 31.59 32.07 -11.18
N LEU A 362 31.83 30.76 -11.24
CA LEU A 362 31.65 29.88 -10.09
C LEU A 362 32.63 30.30 -9.01
N LYS A 363 32.12 30.98 -7.98
CA LYS A 363 32.90 31.31 -6.78
C LYS A 363 33.56 30.03 -6.29
N ASN A 364 34.89 30.01 -6.26
CA ASN A 364 35.62 28.87 -5.76
C ASN A 364 35.49 28.79 -4.23
N LEU A 365 34.37 28.24 -3.77
CA LEU A 365 34.02 28.00 -2.37
C LEU A 365 34.84 26.82 -1.84
N ASN A 366 36.16 27.03 -1.71
CA ASN A 366 37.06 26.10 -1.04
C ASN A 366 36.65 25.96 0.42
N THR A 367 35.81 24.97 0.72
CA THR A 367 35.65 24.46 2.08
C THR A 367 36.80 23.51 2.37
N LEU A 368 37.36 23.56 3.59
CA LEU A 368 38.28 22.53 4.04
C LEU A 368 37.45 21.32 4.45
N ASP A 369 37.29 20.37 3.55
CA ASP A 369 36.81 19.04 3.93
C ASP A 369 37.92 18.35 4.73
N LYS A 370 37.63 18.07 6.01
CA LYS A 370 38.50 17.33 6.92
C LYS A 370 38.21 15.83 6.93
N THR A 371 37.14 15.41 6.26
CA THR A 371 36.56 14.06 6.30
C THR A 371 36.81 13.23 5.05
N PHE A 372 37.29 13.81 3.94
CA PHE A 372 37.53 13.08 2.67
C PHE A 372 38.50 11.87 2.77
N ARG A 373 39.34 11.77 3.81
CA ARG A 373 40.16 10.58 4.05
C ARG A 373 39.39 9.41 4.66
N LEU A 374 38.18 9.64 5.13
CA LEU A 374 37.30 8.58 5.63
C LEU A 374 36.83 7.67 4.50
N ASP A 375 36.73 8.17 3.26
CA ASP A 375 36.57 7.38 2.05
C ASP A 375 37.65 6.29 1.99
N LEU A 376 38.92 6.70 2.07
CA LEU A 376 40.09 5.82 2.07
C LEU A 376 40.08 4.83 3.25
N LEU A 377 39.77 5.29 4.47
CA LEU A 377 39.64 4.41 5.64
C LEU A 377 38.56 3.34 5.42
N SER A 378 37.40 3.72 4.86
CA SER A 378 36.25 2.83 4.70
C SER A 378 36.50 1.66 3.73
N VAL A 379 37.31 1.88 2.69
CA VAL A 379 37.65 0.83 1.72
C VAL A 379 38.84 0.00 2.21
N ILE A 380 39.80 0.60 2.93
CA ILE A 380 40.97 -0.14 3.46
C ILE A 380 40.62 -1.02 4.67
N ILE A 381 39.69 -0.59 5.53
CA ILE A 381 39.27 -1.42 6.67
C ILE A 381 38.41 -2.63 6.24
N TRP A 382 37.79 -2.60 5.05
CA TRP A 382 36.97 -3.70 4.53
C TRP A 382 37.69 -5.06 4.38
N PRO A 383 38.88 -5.15 3.72
CA PRO A 383 39.66 -6.38 3.68
C PRO A 383 40.35 -6.74 5.01
N LEU A 384 40.39 -5.82 5.99
CA LEU A 384 41.01 -6.05 7.30
C LEU A 384 40.00 -6.41 8.41
N LYS A 385 38.70 -6.13 8.19
CA LYS A 385 37.65 -6.31 9.19
C LYS A 385 36.31 -6.64 8.54
N TYR A 386 35.71 -7.77 8.92
CA TYR A 386 34.40 -8.19 8.41
C TYR A 386 33.53 -8.86 9.50
N PRO A 387 32.22 -8.54 9.59
CA PRO A 387 31.48 -7.60 8.76
C PRO A 387 31.62 -6.14 9.21
N ILE A 388 31.66 -5.22 8.24
CA ILE A 388 31.54 -3.77 8.44
C ILE A 388 30.43 -3.19 7.54
N PRO A 389 29.86 -2.02 7.84
CA PRO A 389 28.91 -1.37 6.95
C PRO A 389 29.56 -0.88 5.65
N MET A 390 28.80 -0.88 4.54
CA MET A 390 29.17 -0.15 3.32
C MET A 390 29.19 1.36 3.57
N TRP A 391 29.87 2.12 2.69
CA TRP A 391 30.09 3.57 2.75
C TRP A 391 28.97 4.41 3.39
N SER A 392 27.72 4.28 2.95
CA SER A 392 26.60 5.05 3.51
C SER A 392 26.26 4.70 4.97
N GLY A 393 26.41 3.44 5.36
CA GLY A 393 26.25 2.99 6.75
C GLY A 393 27.48 3.34 7.61
N PHE A 394 28.68 3.33 7.03
CA PHE A 394 29.90 3.80 7.69
C PHE A 394 29.79 5.31 7.99
N MET A 395 29.44 6.14 6.99
CA MET A 395 29.21 7.57 7.21
C MET A 395 28.06 7.84 8.18
N GLN A 396 27.00 7.03 8.19
CA GLN A 396 25.94 7.13 9.23
C GLN A 396 26.43 6.75 10.65
N MET A 397 27.45 5.88 10.77
CA MET A 397 28.02 5.47 12.05
C MET A 397 28.99 6.52 12.62
N VAL A 398 29.79 7.17 11.77
CA VAL A 398 30.91 8.02 12.20
C VAL A 398 30.60 9.53 12.19
N GLN A 399 29.56 9.97 11.48
CA GLN A 399 29.15 11.39 11.44
C GLN A 399 28.20 11.72 12.58
N THR A 400 28.49 12.80 13.31
CA THR A 400 27.66 13.32 14.41
C THR A 400 26.72 14.42 13.92
N GLY A 401 25.48 14.41 14.39
CA GLY A 401 24.50 15.47 14.11
C GLY A 401 23.06 15.07 14.39
N ASP A 402 22.16 16.06 14.39
CA ASP A 402 20.73 15.83 14.57
C ASP A 402 20.14 15.13 13.33
N TYR A 403 19.94 13.82 13.40
CA TYR A 403 19.19 13.08 12.39
C TYR A 403 17.71 13.50 12.43
N PRO A 404 17.17 14.19 11.41
CA PRO A 404 15.82 14.77 11.45
C PRO A 404 14.72 13.73 11.19
N GLY A 405 15.00 12.44 11.42
CA GLY A 405 14.11 11.33 11.15
C GLY A 405 14.04 10.92 9.67
N LYS A 406 13.43 9.75 9.44
CA LYS A 406 13.18 9.24 8.08
C LYS A 406 12.03 10.00 7.43
N SER A 407 12.22 10.46 6.20
CA SER A 407 11.18 11.16 5.43
C SER A 407 9.97 10.27 5.11
N SER A 408 8.77 10.86 5.09
CA SER A 408 7.55 10.27 4.53
C SER A 408 7.24 10.88 3.16
N VAL A 409 6.74 10.08 2.22
CA VAL A 409 6.24 10.56 0.93
C VAL A 409 4.72 10.65 0.95
N SER A 410 4.16 11.84 0.70
CA SER A 410 2.74 12.01 0.40
C SER A 410 2.56 12.17 -1.11
N PHE A 411 1.74 11.32 -1.71
CA PHE A 411 1.25 11.56 -3.06
C PHE A 411 0.25 12.72 -3.05
N LEU A 412 0.35 13.58 -4.05
CA LEU A 412 -0.55 14.70 -4.31
C LEU A 412 -1.30 14.44 -5.63
N PRO A 413 -2.36 15.20 -5.95
CA PRO A 413 -3.18 14.92 -7.12
C PRO A 413 -2.38 15.07 -8.42
N MET A 414 -2.74 14.26 -9.42
CA MET A 414 -2.14 14.30 -10.75
C MET A 414 -2.81 15.36 -11.62
N ILE A 415 -2.06 15.92 -12.57
CA ILE A 415 -2.63 16.77 -13.63
C ILE A 415 -2.76 15.95 -14.90
N ASP A 416 -4.00 15.84 -15.42
CA ASP A 416 -4.34 15.19 -16.69
C ASP A 416 -4.01 16.10 -17.89
N LEU A 417 -2.72 16.45 -17.99
CA LEU A 417 -2.08 17.19 -19.07
C LEU A 417 -0.66 16.66 -19.25
N ASN A 418 -0.15 16.66 -20.49
CA ASN A 418 1.22 16.26 -20.79
C ASN A 418 2.21 17.01 -19.87
N ALA A 419 3.09 16.31 -19.17
CA ALA A 419 3.98 16.93 -18.18
C ALA A 419 4.89 18.02 -18.78
N SER A 420 5.23 17.89 -20.06
CA SER A 420 6.07 18.84 -20.80
C SER A 420 5.33 20.06 -21.37
N ASP A 421 4.01 20.18 -21.18
CA ASP A 421 3.26 21.36 -21.56
C ASP A 421 3.44 22.53 -20.57
N MET A 422 3.53 23.76 -21.09
CA MET A 422 3.80 24.95 -20.27
C MET A 422 2.62 25.32 -19.35
N THR A 423 1.37 25.02 -19.75
CA THR A 423 0.19 25.19 -18.89
C THR A 423 0.16 24.14 -17.77
N CYS A 424 0.58 22.90 -18.05
CA CYS A 424 0.75 21.86 -17.04
C CYS A 424 1.80 22.25 -15.97
N ILE A 425 2.99 22.69 -16.41
CA ILE A 425 4.07 23.14 -15.51
C ILE A 425 3.64 24.38 -14.72
N TYR A 426 3.00 25.38 -15.36
CA TYR A 426 2.51 26.57 -14.67
C TYR A 426 1.40 26.27 -13.65
N SER A 427 0.52 25.31 -13.94
CA SER A 427 -0.49 24.83 -12.98
C SER A 427 0.17 24.12 -11.80
N THR A 428 1.20 23.31 -12.05
CA THR A 428 2.01 22.64 -11.02
C THR A 428 2.71 23.65 -10.10
N LEU A 429 3.36 24.66 -10.68
CA LEU A 429 4.00 25.78 -9.95
C LEU A 429 2.99 26.50 -9.05
N ASN A 430 1.81 26.84 -9.59
CA ASN A 430 0.75 27.52 -8.83
C ASN A 430 0.18 26.64 -7.71
N PHE A 431 -0.02 25.34 -7.95
CA PHE A 431 -0.48 24.40 -6.92
C PHE A 431 0.53 24.29 -5.78
N VAL A 432 1.81 24.09 -6.08
CA VAL A 432 2.88 23.98 -5.08
C VAL A 432 3.05 25.28 -4.29
N ALA A 433 3.00 26.44 -4.95
CA ALA A 433 3.05 27.74 -4.26
C ALA A 433 1.84 27.98 -3.34
N ASN A 434 0.64 27.55 -3.74
CA ASN A 434 -0.56 27.61 -2.90
C ASN A 434 -0.47 26.69 -1.69
N GLN A 435 0.02 25.44 -1.87
CA GLN A 435 0.23 24.52 -0.75
C GLN A 435 1.30 25.06 0.20
N ALA A 436 2.43 25.54 -0.33
CA ALA A 436 3.49 26.14 0.48
C ALA A 436 2.99 27.31 1.34
N LYS A 437 2.26 28.25 0.73
CA LYS A 437 1.62 29.38 1.42
C LYS A 437 0.59 28.94 2.47
N ARG A 438 -0.12 27.82 2.26
CA ARG A 438 -1.15 27.31 3.17
C ARG A 438 -0.58 26.75 4.47
N TYR A 439 0.65 26.23 4.42
CA TYR A 439 1.33 25.62 5.58
C TYR A 439 2.49 26.47 6.12
N ASP A 440 2.68 27.69 5.61
CA ASP A 440 3.77 28.63 5.95
C ASP A 440 5.19 28.04 5.78
N ILE A 441 5.38 27.30 4.69
CA ILE A 441 6.64 26.63 4.33
C ILE A 441 7.23 27.20 3.04
N THR A 442 8.55 27.07 2.86
CA THR A 442 9.22 27.43 1.60
C THR A 442 8.74 26.54 0.45
N ALA A 443 8.34 27.16 -0.66
CA ALA A 443 8.02 26.43 -1.88
C ALA A 443 9.30 25.89 -2.54
N ILE A 444 9.67 24.63 -2.25
CA ILE A 444 10.81 23.95 -2.88
C ILE A 444 10.27 22.89 -3.85
N LEU A 445 10.47 23.08 -5.16
CA LEU A 445 9.97 22.18 -6.20
C LEU A 445 11.10 21.62 -7.06
N THR A 446 11.11 20.31 -7.20
CA THR A 446 12.11 19.56 -7.98
C THR A 446 11.47 19.03 -9.26
N PHE A 447 12.18 19.16 -10.37
CA PHE A 447 11.80 18.65 -11.69
C PHE A 447 12.95 17.88 -12.34
N ASP A 448 12.67 17.07 -13.35
CA ASP A 448 13.71 16.59 -14.27
C ASP A 448 14.38 17.75 -15.04
N GLN A 449 15.42 17.48 -15.84
CA GLN A 449 16.18 18.54 -16.51
C GLN A 449 15.38 19.33 -17.57
N PRO A 450 14.69 18.69 -18.53
CA PRO A 450 13.72 19.34 -19.43
C PRO A 450 12.62 20.16 -18.74
N LEU A 451 12.01 19.65 -17.68
CA LEU A 451 10.90 20.31 -16.97
C LEU A 451 11.41 21.45 -16.08
N TYR A 452 12.57 21.30 -15.43
CA TYR A 452 13.23 22.35 -14.66
C TYR A 452 13.51 23.59 -15.51
N TRP A 453 14.03 23.40 -16.73
CA TRP A 453 14.31 24.50 -17.66
C TRP A 453 13.05 25.30 -18.03
N LYS A 454 11.95 24.60 -18.30
CA LYS A 454 10.64 25.20 -18.60
C LYS A 454 10.07 25.93 -17.37
N ALA A 455 10.17 25.32 -16.18
CA ALA A 455 9.74 25.93 -14.93
C ALA A 455 10.53 27.21 -14.62
N LEU A 456 11.85 27.21 -14.84
CA LEU A 456 12.71 28.39 -14.69
C LEU A 456 12.32 29.51 -15.67
N SER A 457 12.09 29.19 -16.94
CA SER A 457 11.61 30.16 -17.94
C SER A 457 10.26 30.80 -17.56
N ILE A 458 9.33 30.01 -17.00
CA ILE A 458 8.05 30.50 -16.46
C ILE A 458 8.28 31.43 -15.27
N VAL A 459 9.07 31.01 -14.27
CA VAL A 459 9.38 31.82 -13.08
C VAL A 459 10.14 33.09 -13.45
N GLU A 460 10.97 33.08 -14.49
CA GLU A 460 11.65 34.30 -14.94
C GLU A 460 10.73 35.31 -15.61
N ASN A 461 9.75 34.86 -16.39
CA ASN A 461 8.75 35.72 -17.04
C ASN A 461 7.60 36.18 -16.12
N GLU A 462 7.53 35.70 -14.88
CA GLU A 462 6.53 36.12 -13.89
C GLU A 462 6.79 37.54 -13.32
N ASN A 463 5.72 38.18 -12.86
CA ASN A 463 5.82 39.52 -12.27
C ASN A 463 6.66 39.51 -10.97
N PRO A 464 7.42 40.57 -10.65
CA PRO A 464 8.24 40.61 -9.42
C PRO A 464 7.47 40.39 -8.10
N GLY A 465 6.18 40.72 -8.06
CA GLY A 465 5.29 40.47 -6.91
C GLY A 465 4.58 39.10 -6.92
N SER A 466 4.93 38.20 -7.85
CA SER A 466 4.33 36.87 -7.97
C SER A 466 4.88 35.92 -6.90
N THR A 467 4.03 35.09 -6.30
CA THR A 467 4.44 34.05 -5.34
C THR A 467 5.32 32.97 -5.98
N LEU A 468 5.42 32.93 -7.30
CA LEU A 468 6.33 32.05 -8.03
C LEU A 468 7.79 32.56 -8.01
N LYS A 469 8.03 33.88 -7.90
CA LYS A 469 9.38 34.45 -7.77
C LYS A 469 10.07 34.07 -6.45
N SER A 470 9.30 33.71 -5.42
CA SER A 470 9.79 33.18 -4.14
C SER A 470 9.96 31.65 -4.13
N MET A 471 9.77 30.95 -5.24
CA MET A 471 9.92 29.49 -5.30
C MET A 471 11.38 29.08 -5.54
N VAL A 472 11.86 28.11 -4.76
CA VAL A 472 13.14 27.46 -4.97
C VAL A 472 12.95 26.28 -5.93
N LEU A 473 13.27 26.49 -7.21
CA LEU A 473 13.36 25.41 -8.18
C LEU A 473 14.64 24.59 -7.97
N ARG A 474 14.55 23.27 -8.06
CA ARG A 474 15.69 22.34 -7.98
C ARG A 474 15.75 21.44 -9.21
N LEU A 475 16.97 21.28 -9.73
CA LEU A 475 17.27 20.28 -10.75
C LEU A 475 17.31 18.88 -10.14
N GLY A 476 16.62 17.92 -10.75
CA GLY A 476 16.59 16.52 -10.33
C GLY A 476 17.93 15.82 -10.62
N PRO A 477 18.62 15.24 -9.60
CA PRO A 477 20.00 14.77 -9.76
C PRO A 477 20.14 13.45 -10.54
N PHE A 478 19.05 12.70 -10.74
CA PHE A 478 19.10 11.35 -11.32
C PHE A 478 19.70 11.31 -12.74
N HIS A 479 19.36 12.29 -13.58
CA HIS A 479 19.95 12.40 -14.92
C HIS A 479 21.45 12.77 -14.86
N THR A 480 21.87 13.56 -13.87
CA THR A 480 23.29 13.86 -13.62
C THR A 480 24.05 12.61 -13.18
N GLU A 481 23.48 11.80 -12.29
CA GLU A 481 24.04 10.52 -11.84
C GLU A 481 24.19 9.54 -13.02
N MET A 482 23.16 9.38 -13.85
CA MET A 482 23.22 8.59 -15.09
C MET A 482 24.32 9.07 -16.03
N SER A 483 24.43 10.39 -16.26
CA SER A 483 25.46 10.97 -17.12
C SER A 483 26.87 10.79 -16.56
N PHE A 484 27.05 10.88 -15.23
CA PHE A 484 28.35 10.66 -14.59
C PHE A 484 28.79 9.20 -14.70
N LEU A 485 27.91 8.25 -14.38
CA LEU A 485 28.18 6.81 -14.55
C LEU A 485 28.48 6.43 -16.00
N GLY A 486 27.74 6.98 -16.96
CA GLY A 486 28.02 6.82 -18.39
C GLY A 486 29.35 7.47 -18.83
N SER A 487 29.79 8.52 -18.15
CA SER A 487 31.09 9.16 -18.41
C SER A 487 32.26 8.32 -17.90
N ILE A 488 32.11 7.64 -16.75
CA ILE A 488 33.10 6.65 -16.27
C ILE A 488 33.25 5.52 -17.29
N GLY A 489 32.14 4.92 -17.72
CA GLY A 489 32.19 3.80 -18.68
C GLY A 489 32.71 4.19 -20.07
N ASN A 490 32.55 5.45 -20.49
CA ASN A 490 33.15 5.99 -21.71
C ASN A 490 34.66 6.27 -21.53
N LEU A 491 35.07 6.88 -20.42
CA LEU A 491 36.48 7.19 -20.11
C LEU A 491 37.32 5.92 -19.92
N MET A 492 36.74 4.91 -19.27
CA MET A 492 37.37 3.60 -19.01
C MET A 492 37.09 2.58 -20.13
N SER A 493 36.77 3.03 -21.34
CA SER A 493 36.59 2.16 -22.50
C SER A 493 37.92 1.46 -22.87
N ASN A 494 37.88 0.13 -23.03
CA ASN A 494 39.03 -0.74 -23.31
C ASN A 494 40.09 -0.85 -22.20
N THR A 495 39.81 -0.44 -20.96
CA THR A 495 40.75 -0.60 -19.81
C THR A 495 40.70 -1.97 -19.13
N GLY A 496 39.84 -2.88 -19.59
CA GLY A 496 39.51 -4.13 -18.89
C GLY A 496 38.34 -4.02 -17.90
N LEU A 497 37.82 -2.82 -17.62
CA LEU A 497 36.69 -2.61 -16.72
C LEU A 497 35.44 -3.41 -17.14
N LYS A 498 35.14 -3.46 -18.45
CA LYS A 498 34.01 -4.22 -18.98
C LYS A 498 34.17 -5.71 -18.67
N GLU A 499 35.36 -6.23 -18.93
CA GLU A 499 35.72 -7.64 -18.78
C GLU A 499 35.66 -8.05 -17.30
N MET A 500 36.12 -7.19 -16.37
CA MET A 500 35.94 -7.39 -14.91
C MET A 500 34.46 -7.44 -14.51
N LEU A 501 33.63 -6.51 -15.02
CA LEU A 501 32.20 -6.49 -14.73
C LEU A 501 31.45 -7.69 -15.33
N GLU A 502 31.93 -8.24 -16.46
CA GLU A 502 31.39 -9.45 -17.10
C GLU A 502 31.67 -10.75 -16.33
N LEU A 503 32.56 -10.72 -15.31
CA LEU A 503 32.71 -11.81 -14.34
C LEU A 503 31.52 -11.92 -13.37
N ILE A 504 30.79 -10.82 -13.14
CA ILE A 504 29.73 -10.70 -12.12
C ILE A 504 28.34 -10.54 -12.78
N TYR A 505 28.28 -9.90 -13.95
CA TYR A 505 27.04 -9.56 -14.65
C TYR A 505 27.06 -10.03 -16.11
N ALA A 506 25.92 -10.48 -16.64
CA ALA A 506 25.82 -10.84 -18.05
C ALA A 506 26.17 -9.65 -18.98
N PRO A 507 26.82 -9.85 -20.16
CA PRO A 507 27.29 -8.77 -21.04
C PRO A 507 26.26 -7.68 -21.40
N ASN A 508 25.01 -8.06 -21.63
CA ASN A 508 23.93 -7.11 -21.89
C ASN A 508 23.65 -6.20 -20.69
N ALA A 509 23.82 -6.68 -19.46
CA ALA A 509 23.72 -5.86 -18.25
C ALA A 509 24.93 -4.92 -18.11
N VAL A 510 26.14 -5.38 -18.41
CA VAL A 510 27.37 -4.55 -18.37
C VAL A 510 27.30 -3.41 -19.39
N THR A 511 26.75 -3.66 -20.57
CA THR A 511 26.47 -2.61 -21.58
C THR A 511 25.55 -1.51 -21.04
N HIS A 512 24.58 -1.84 -20.18
CA HIS A 512 23.72 -0.86 -19.51
C HIS A 512 24.34 -0.24 -18.25
N ILE A 513 25.32 -0.90 -17.62
CA ILE A 513 26.15 -0.33 -16.55
C ILE A 513 27.04 0.78 -17.10
N LEU A 514 27.87 0.46 -18.11
CA LEU A 514 28.86 1.38 -18.69
C LEU A 514 28.25 2.56 -19.44
N SER A 515 26.96 2.49 -19.80
CA SER A 515 26.21 3.62 -20.37
C SER A 515 25.40 4.40 -19.33
N GLY A 516 25.56 4.13 -18.03
CA GLY A 516 24.83 4.77 -16.92
C GLY A 516 23.34 4.39 -16.83
N LYS A 517 22.79 3.70 -17.82
CA LYS A 517 21.36 3.38 -17.97
C LYS A 517 20.83 2.39 -16.93
N ALA A 518 21.70 1.70 -16.20
CA ALA A 518 21.35 0.76 -15.15
C ALA A 518 21.84 1.21 -13.75
N VAL A 519 21.77 2.51 -13.44
CA VAL A 519 22.19 3.19 -12.19
C VAL A 519 22.47 2.27 -10.99
N ALA A 520 21.46 1.62 -10.38
CA ALA A 520 21.66 0.79 -9.19
C ALA A 520 22.61 -0.42 -9.39
N ARG A 521 22.67 -1.00 -10.60
CA ARG A 521 23.67 -2.01 -10.97
C ARG A 521 25.02 -1.38 -11.33
N ALA A 522 25.03 -0.17 -11.88
CA ALA A 522 26.27 0.54 -12.20
C ALA A 522 27.00 0.95 -10.92
N PHE A 523 26.31 1.63 -9.99
CA PHE A 523 26.84 1.96 -8.67
C PHE A 523 27.39 0.72 -7.96
N ARG A 524 26.60 -0.36 -7.85
CA ARG A 524 27.08 -1.61 -7.23
C ARG A 524 28.27 -2.23 -7.98
N GLY A 525 28.28 -2.20 -9.32
CA GLY A 525 29.38 -2.71 -10.13
C GLY A 525 30.67 -1.94 -9.92
N HIS A 526 30.62 -0.61 -9.96
CA HIS A 526 31.78 0.25 -9.70
C HIS A 526 32.29 0.09 -8.27
N MET A 527 31.42 0.08 -7.25
CA MET A 527 31.83 -0.16 -5.85
C MET A 527 32.52 -1.53 -5.67
N LEU A 528 32.07 -2.58 -6.35
CA LEU A 528 32.69 -3.91 -6.29
C LEU A 528 34.08 -3.94 -6.97
N VAL A 529 34.23 -3.27 -8.12
CA VAL A 529 35.53 -3.14 -8.80
C VAL A 529 36.50 -2.30 -7.96
N ASP A 530 36.04 -1.17 -7.44
CA ASP A 530 36.82 -0.29 -6.57
C ASP A 530 37.31 -1.01 -5.31
N THR A 531 36.41 -1.68 -4.58
CA THR A 531 36.77 -2.48 -3.40
C THR A 531 37.79 -3.57 -3.77
N ALA A 532 37.60 -4.29 -4.89
CA ALA A 532 38.54 -5.32 -5.32
C ALA A 532 39.93 -4.75 -5.67
N LEU A 533 40.01 -3.58 -6.31
CA LEU A 533 41.28 -2.90 -6.61
C LEU A 533 41.99 -2.46 -5.33
N TYR A 534 41.26 -1.93 -4.34
CA TYR A 534 41.83 -1.60 -3.03
C TYR A 534 42.29 -2.84 -2.25
N CYS A 535 41.58 -3.97 -2.30
CA CYS A 535 42.05 -5.24 -1.71
C CYS A 535 43.42 -5.67 -2.29
N LEU A 536 43.60 -5.55 -3.61
CA LEU A 536 44.88 -5.85 -4.27
C LEU A 536 45.97 -4.84 -3.89
N LEU A 537 45.64 -3.55 -3.83
CA LEU A 537 46.59 -2.50 -3.44
C LEU A 537 47.05 -2.65 -1.98
N ILE A 538 46.15 -3.05 -1.07
CA ILE A 538 46.45 -3.26 0.35
C ILE A 538 47.25 -4.53 0.59
N ALA A 539 47.01 -5.59 -0.18
CA ALA A 539 47.89 -6.75 -0.24
C ALA A 539 49.31 -6.39 -0.69
N ASP A 540 49.47 -5.51 -1.70
CA ASP A 540 50.77 -5.04 -2.21
C ASP A 540 51.45 -3.97 -1.31
N ILE A 541 50.70 -3.18 -0.54
CA ILE A 541 51.25 -2.22 0.43
C ILE A 541 51.80 -2.95 1.67
N PHE A 542 51.04 -3.89 2.24
CA PHE A 542 51.45 -4.61 3.47
C PHE A 542 52.12 -5.97 3.20
N ASN A 543 52.33 -6.35 1.94
CA ASN A 543 52.93 -7.61 1.50
C ASN A 543 52.21 -8.85 2.07
N ILE A 544 50.90 -8.92 1.82
CA ILE A 544 49.98 -9.97 2.30
C ILE A 544 49.46 -10.78 1.10
N ASP A 545 49.20 -12.07 1.31
CA ASP A 545 48.45 -12.87 0.33
C ASP A 545 46.97 -12.41 0.30
N VAL A 546 46.47 -12.03 -0.88
CA VAL A 546 45.07 -11.63 -1.12
C VAL A 546 44.09 -12.71 -0.63
N SER A 547 44.48 -13.99 -0.70
CA SER A 547 43.68 -15.12 -0.24
C SER A 547 43.41 -15.05 1.27
N LYS A 548 44.42 -14.67 2.08
CA LYS A 548 44.27 -14.49 3.54
C LYS A 548 43.26 -13.39 3.87
N LEU A 549 43.35 -12.23 3.19
CA LEU A 549 42.44 -11.10 3.38
C LEU A 549 40.98 -11.46 3.09
N LEU A 550 40.73 -12.42 2.19
CA LEU A 550 39.40 -12.87 1.81
C LEU A 550 38.87 -14.04 2.67
N GLU A 551 39.74 -14.92 3.18
CA GLU A 551 39.36 -16.06 4.01
C GLU A 551 39.32 -15.74 5.52
N GLU A 552 40.26 -14.92 6.01
CA GLU A 552 40.38 -14.53 7.42
C GLU A 552 40.68 -13.01 7.61
N PRO A 553 39.83 -12.08 7.13
CA PRO A 553 40.08 -10.64 7.26
C PRO A 553 40.45 -10.22 8.68
N ASN A 554 39.67 -10.66 9.67
CA ASN A 554 39.86 -10.32 11.09
C ASN A 554 41.15 -10.87 11.74
N SER A 555 41.87 -11.81 11.13
CA SER A 555 43.15 -12.32 11.66
C SER A 555 44.37 -11.61 11.05
N THR A 556 44.16 -10.81 10.00
CA THR A 556 45.22 -10.35 9.08
C THR A 556 46.00 -9.11 9.57
N LEU A 557 45.78 -8.66 10.81
CA LEU A 557 46.46 -7.50 11.43
C LEU A 557 47.92 -7.80 11.83
N GLU A 558 48.77 -8.13 10.86
CA GLU A 558 50.16 -8.55 11.10
C GLU A 558 51.11 -7.36 11.42
N THR A 559 51.09 -6.26 10.65
CA THR A 559 51.99 -5.09 10.83
C THR A 559 51.56 -4.12 11.93
N THR A 560 52.35 -3.05 12.15
CA THR A 560 51.99 -1.95 13.07
C THR A 560 50.96 -1.03 12.42
N GLU A 561 51.13 -0.63 11.16
CA GLU A 561 50.24 0.32 10.49
C GLU A 561 48.81 -0.22 10.40
N MET A 562 48.62 -1.52 10.15
CA MET A 562 47.29 -2.14 10.15
C MET A 562 46.61 -2.10 11.52
N LYS A 563 47.37 -2.16 12.61
CA LYS A 563 46.82 -2.03 13.97
C LYS A 563 46.45 -0.59 14.29
N GLU A 564 47.25 0.38 13.84
CA GLU A 564 46.93 1.81 13.93
C GLU A 564 45.66 2.16 13.12
N ILE A 565 45.47 1.53 11.96
CA ILE A 565 44.25 1.66 11.14
C ILE A 565 43.03 1.03 11.83
N ASP A 566 43.17 -0.17 12.40
CA ASP A 566 42.07 -0.85 13.12
C ASP A 566 41.68 -0.13 14.42
N GLU A 567 42.67 0.40 15.16
CA GLU A 567 42.47 1.22 16.34
C GLU A 567 41.77 2.54 15.99
N LEU A 568 42.24 3.24 14.94
CA LEU A 568 41.58 4.46 14.45
C LEU A 568 40.13 4.21 14.03
N TYR A 569 39.87 3.14 13.28
CA TYR A 569 38.50 2.74 12.94
C TYR A 569 37.66 2.46 14.19
N SER A 570 38.24 1.79 15.20
CA SER A 570 37.53 1.39 16.40
C SER A 570 37.20 2.58 17.31
N GLN A 571 38.13 3.52 17.51
CA GLN A 571 37.92 4.80 18.22
C GLN A 571 36.86 5.67 17.51
N LEU A 572 36.90 5.70 16.18
CA LEU A 572 35.90 6.41 15.36
C LEU A 572 34.51 5.73 15.42
N SER A 573 34.48 4.40 15.54
CA SER A 573 33.23 3.62 15.65
C SER A 573 32.60 3.65 17.04
N SER A 574 33.40 3.84 18.10
CA SER A 574 32.90 4.02 19.47
C SER A 574 32.49 5.47 19.79
N GLY A 575 32.89 6.42 18.94
CA GLY A 575 32.67 7.86 19.16
C GLY A 575 33.68 8.49 20.13
N GLU A 576 34.81 7.82 20.40
CA GLU A 576 35.95 8.38 21.14
C GLU A 576 36.68 9.48 20.35
N LEU A 577 36.57 9.45 19.01
CA LEU A 577 37.26 10.35 18.10
C LEU A 577 36.31 10.76 16.96
N SER A 578 36.27 12.04 16.59
CA SER A 578 35.30 12.52 15.57
C SER A 578 35.75 12.25 14.13
N ALA A 579 34.80 12.22 13.21
CA ALA A 579 35.06 12.15 11.76
C ALA A 579 36.11 13.17 11.27
N SER A 580 36.09 14.39 11.82
CA SER A 580 37.04 15.45 11.49
C SER A 580 38.45 15.19 12.01
N GLU A 581 38.58 14.59 13.19
CA GLU A 581 39.89 14.25 13.78
C GLU A 581 40.49 13.03 13.09
N ALA A 582 39.65 12.04 12.74
CA ALA A 582 40.09 10.83 12.04
C ALA A 582 40.64 11.16 10.64
N GLY A 583 39.94 11.98 9.86
CA GLY A 583 40.42 12.40 8.53
C GLY A 583 41.61 13.38 8.55
N GLU A 584 41.93 13.95 9.71
CA GLU A 584 43.17 14.71 9.99
C GLU A 584 44.22 13.90 10.77
N SER A 585 44.03 12.59 10.98
CA SER A 585 45.04 11.73 11.61
C SER A 585 46.28 11.56 10.75
N ASP A 586 47.46 11.41 11.37
CA ASP A 586 48.71 11.17 10.62
C ASP A 586 48.76 9.76 10.02
N VAL A 587 48.07 8.78 10.63
CA VAL A 587 47.87 7.43 10.08
C VAL A 587 47.28 7.50 8.67
N LEU A 588 46.17 8.21 8.48
CA LEU A 588 45.54 8.33 7.16
C LEU A 588 46.32 9.21 6.18
N LYS A 589 47.08 10.22 6.64
CA LYS A 589 47.97 11.01 5.77
C LYS A 589 49.12 10.16 5.22
N ASN A 590 49.75 9.36 6.07
CA ASN A 590 50.85 8.47 5.70
C ASN A 590 50.37 7.36 4.75
N LEU A 591 49.19 6.82 5.02
CA LEU A 591 48.53 5.82 4.18
C LEU A 591 48.12 6.38 2.81
N GLU A 592 47.53 7.60 2.78
CA GLU A 592 47.26 8.34 1.54
C GLU A 592 48.54 8.57 0.73
N ALA A 593 49.63 9.02 1.37
CA ALA A 593 50.90 9.26 0.69
C ALA A 593 51.49 7.96 0.09
N THR A 594 51.40 6.84 0.81
CA THR A 594 51.86 5.52 0.36
C THR A 594 51.03 5.02 -0.83
N VAL A 595 49.70 5.16 -0.77
CA VAL A 595 48.78 4.87 -1.89
C VAL A 595 49.10 5.74 -3.11
N GLN A 596 49.33 7.04 -2.91
CA GLN A 596 49.72 7.95 -4.00
C GLN A 596 51.11 7.64 -4.58
N GLU A 597 52.06 7.14 -3.79
CA GLU A 597 53.39 6.75 -4.30
C GLU A 597 53.31 5.45 -5.12
N LYS A 598 52.55 4.44 -4.66
CA LYS A 598 52.26 3.22 -5.43
C LYS A 598 51.56 3.56 -6.75
N ASN A 599 50.50 4.39 -6.70
CA ASN A 599 49.74 4.83 -7.89
C ASN A 599 50.53 5.72 -8.88
N ARG A 600 51.76 6.14 -8.56
CA ARG A 600 52.68 6.83 -9.49
C ARG A 600 53.73 5.91 -10.14
N LYS A 601 53.73 4.61 -9.78
CA LYS A 601 54.66 3.59 -10.30
C LYS A 601 54.00 2.64 -11.31
N PHE A 602 52.69 2.79 -11.51
CA PHE A 602 51.87 2.13 -12.53
C PHE A 602 51.42 3.14 -13.59
#